data_AF-A0A838T469-F1
#
_entry.id   AF-A0A838T469-F1
#
_cell.length_a   1.000
_cell.length_b   1.000
_cell.length_c   1.000
_cell.angle_alpha   90.00
_cell.angle_beta   90.00
_cell.angle_gamma   90.00
#
_symmetry.space_group_name_H-M   'P 1'
#
loop_
_entity.id
_entity.type
_entity.pdbx_description
1 polymer ?
#
loop_
_entity_poly.entity_id
_entity_poly.type
_entity_poly.pdbx_seq_one_letter_code
_entity_poly.pdbx_strand_id
1 'polypeptide(L)'
;MRRNRSGFTLIELLIVVVIIGILAAIAIPKFANTKDKAYIAAMKSDLRNMATYQETYAADSGGRYFSGNGSAQGFTPSQNVTVTATATTAPNGWSAAATHALTSKTCAMSTAGLITCT
;
A
#
# COMPACT_ATOMS: atom_id res chain seq x y z
N MET A 1 5.45 -46.28 -41.13
CA MET A 1 4.61 -45.26 -40.45
C MET A 1 5.21 -43.87 -40.68
N ARG A 2 4.70 -43.09 -41.64
CA ARG A 2 5.09 -41.68 -41.79
C ARG A 2 4.37 -40.87 -40.71
N ARG A 3 5.13 -40.35 -39.74
CA ARG A 3 4.61 -39.40 -38.75
C ARG A 3 4.26 -38.11 -39.49
N ASN A 4 2.97 -37.77 -39.49
CA ASN A 4 2.48 -36.50 -40.00
C ASN A 4 3.11 -35.39 -39.16
N ARG A 5 4.05 -34.62 -39.71
CA ARG A 5 4.59 -33.43 -39.04
C ARG A 5 3.59 -32.31 -39.25
N SER A 6 2.69 -32.13 -38.29
CA SER A 6 1.86 -30.92 -38.19
C SER A 6 2.75 -29.74 -37.83
N GLY A 7 3.03 -28.88 -38.81
CA GLY A 7 3.66 -27.58 -38.58
C GLY A 7 2.61 -26.55 -38.13
N PHE A 8 2.99 -25.69 -37.19
CA PHE A 8 2.20 -24.52 -36.81
C PHE A 8 2.19 -23.53 -37.97
N THR A 9 1.04 -22.98 -38.35
CA THR A 9 1.00 -21.94 -39.39
C THR A 9 1.37 -20.58 -38.81
N LEU A 10 2.00 -19.73 -39.62
CA LEU A 10 2.32 -18.35 -39.22
C LEU A 10 1.05 -17.55 -38.91
N ILE A 11 -0.06 -17.84 -39.59
CA ILE A 11 -1.33 -17.16 -39.35
C ILE A 11 -1.94 -17.55 -37.99
N GLU A 12 -1.80 -18.81 -37.56
CA GLU A 12 -2.23 -19.24 -36.22
C GLU A 12 -1.45 -18.50 -35.12
N LEU A 13 -0.14 -18.31 -35.28
CA LEU A 13 0.61 -17.52 -34.30
C LEU A 13 0.27 -16.04 -34.35
N LEU A 14 -0.01 -15.48 -35.54
CA LEU A 14 -0.36 -14.08 -35.72
C LEU A 14 -1.67 -13.74 -34.98
N ILE A 15 -2.72 -14.56 -35.13
CA ILE A 15 -3.99 -14.28 -34.44
C ILE A 15 -3.83 -14.36 -32.92
N VAL A 16 -3.00 -15.25 -32.41
CA VAL A 16 -2.77 -15.44 -30.96
C VAL A 16 -2.11 -14.21 -30.36
N VAL A 17 -1.04 -13.69 -30.99
CA VAL A 17 -0.37 -12.49 -30.47
C VAL A 17 -1.26 -11.24 -30.55
N VAL A 18 -2.14 -11.15 -31.55
CA VAL A 18 -3.14 -10.07 -31.65
C VAL A 18 -4.12 -10.15 -30.48
N ILE A 19 -4.67 -11.32 -30.19
CA ILE A 19 -5.62 -11.50 -29.07
C ILE A 19 -4.93 -11.20 -27.72
N ILE A 20 -3.73 -11.72 -27.49
CA ILE A 20 -2.96 -11.43 -26.27
C ILE A 20 -2.65 -9.93 -26.16
N GLY A 21 -2.33 -9.27 -27.27
CA GLY A 21 -2.09 -7.82 -27.33
C GLY A 21 -3.30 -7.01 -26.87
N ILE A 22 -4.50 -7.36 -27.34
CA ILE A 22 -5.75 -6.68 -26.94
C ILE A 22 -6.03 -6.91 -25.45
N LEU A 23 -5.89 -8.14 -24.96
CA LEU A 23 -6.11 -8.46 -23.55
C LEU A 23 -5.10 -7.74 -22.64
N ALA A 24 -3.82 -7.70 -23.02
CA ALA A 24 -2.76 -7.03 -22.28
C ALA A 24 -3.00 -5.51 -22.20
N ALA A 25 -3.43 -4.88 -23.30
CA ALA A 25 -3.72 -3.45 -23.34
C ALA A 25 -4.77 -3.01 -22.31
N ILE A 26 -5.77 -3.85 -22.04
CA ILE A 26 -6.81 -3.58 -21.02
C ILE A 26 -6.34 -4.01 -19.63
N ALA A 27 -5.69 -5.16 -19.52
CA ALA A 27 -5.33 -5.76 -18.24
C ALA A 27 -4.21 -5.00 -17.50
N ILE A 28 -3.18 -4.52 -18.21
CA ILE A 28 -2.02 -3.84 -17.63
C ILE A 28 -2.42 -2.57 -16.83
N PRO A 29 -3.14 -1.58 -17.41
CA PRO A 29 -3.52 -0.38 -16.67
C PRO A 29 -4.49 -0.69 -15.54
N LYS A 30 -5.39 -1.66 -15.72
CA LYS A 30 -6.31 -2.10 -14.66
C LYS A 30 -5.56 -2.70 -13.48
N PHE A 31 -4.59 -3.57 -13.74
CA PHE A 31 -3.78 -4.20 -12.70
C PHE A 31 -2.91 -3.20 -11.95
N ALA A 32 -2.30 -2.23 -12.64
CA ALA A 32 -1.56 -1.14 -12.00
C ALA A 32 -2.44 -0.35 -11.02
N ASN A 33 -3.63 0.07 -11.45
CA ASN A 33 -4.59 0.77 -10.59
C ASN A 33 -5.05 -0.08 -9.40
N THR A 34 -5.24 -1.39 -9.58
CA THR A 34 -5.59 -2.30 -8.47
C THR A 34 -4.45 -2.41 -7.46
N LYS A 35 -3.19 -2.46 -7.92
CA LYS A 35 -2.01 -2.46 -7.05
C LYS A 35 -1.91 -1.18 -6.23
N ASP A 36 -2.08 -0.01 -6.86
CA ASP A 36 -2.07 1.27 -6.14
C ASP A 36 -3.16 1.34 -5.06
N LYS A 37 -4.38 0.86 -5.37
CA LYS A 37 -5.46 0.77 -4.38
C LYS A 37 -5.11 -0.16 -3.23
N ALA A 38 -4.43 -1.28 -3.50
CA ALA A 38 -3.97 -2.20 -2.46
C ALA A 38 -2.90 -1.56 -1.56
N TYR A 39 -1.95 -0.82 -2.13
CA TYR A 39 -0.95 -0.08 -1.36
C TYR A 39 -1.59 0.99 -0.48
N ILE A 40 -2.56 1.74 -1.01
CA ILE A 40 -3.33 2.72 -0.23
C ILE A 40 -4.10 2.02 0.90
N ALA A 41 -4.71 0.87 0.64
CA ALA A 41 -5.42 0.11 1.65
C ALA A 41 -4.49 -0.36 2.78
N ALA A 42 -3.28 -0.84 2.44
CA ALA A 42 -2.27 -1.22 3.42
C ALA A 42 -1.84 -0.02 4.28
N MET A 43 -1.53 1.12 3.67
CA MET A 43 -1.19 2.36 4.41
C MET A 43 -2.32 2.80 5.34
N LYS A 44 -3.58 2.76 4.88
CA LYS A 44 -4.74 3.09 5.72
C LYS A 44 -4.90 2.12 6.89
N SER A 45 -4.69 0.83 6.67
CA SER A 45 -4.73 -0.19 7.72
C SER A 45 -3.65 0.06 8.76
N ASP A 46 -2.42 0.33 8.33
CA ASP A 46 -1.30 0.60 9.23
C ASP A 46 -1.52 1.88 10.04
N LEU A 47 -2.12 2.93 9.47
CA LEU A 47 -2.48 4.13 10.21
C LEU A 47 -3.54 3.85 11.31
N ARG A 48 -4.49 2.95 11.06
CA ARG A 48 -5.46 2.53 12.08
C ARG A 48 -4.80 1.71 13.17
N ASN A 49 -3.93 0.79 12.81
CA ASN A 49 -3.16 -0.01 13.76
C ASN A 49 -2.23 0.88 14.59
N MET A 50 -1.63 1.90 13.96
CA MET A 50 -0.84 2.92 14.64
C MET A 50 -1.67 3.67 15.68
N ALA A 51 -2.97 3.87 15.45
CA ALA A 51 -3.83 4.49 16.44
C ALA A 51 -3.96 3.65 17.71
N THR A 52 -4.27 2.37 17.56
CA THR A 52 -4.29 1.44 18.70
C THR A 52 -2.93 1.37 19.40
N TYR A 53 -1.85 1.40 18.63
CA TYR A 53 -0.49 1.39 19.17
C TYR A 53 -0.17 2.64 19.99
N GLN A 54 -0.57 3.82 19.51
CA GLN A 54 -0.40 5.10 20.21
C GLN A 54 -1.21 5.16 21.51
N GLU A 55 -2.45 4.65 21.52
CA GLU A 55 -3.23 4.55 22.76
C GLU A 55 -2.56 3.64 23.79
N THR A 56 -2.02 2.50 23.33
CA THR A 56 -1.27 1.58 24.21
C THR A 56 -0.02 2.26 24.77
N TYR A 57 0.75 2.92 23.91
CA TYR A 57 1.95 3.66 24.30
C TYR A 57 1.62 4.78 25.30
N ALA A 58 0.54 5.51 25.08
CA ALA A 58 0.09 6.58 25.96
C ALA A 58 -0.35 6.05 27.33
N ALA A 59 -0.99 4.87 27.39
CA ALA A 59 -1.34 4.22 28.65
C ALA A 59 -0.09 3.93 29.51
N ASP A 60 1.00 3.49 28.87
CA ASP A 60 2.26 3.19 29.56
C ASP A 60 3.10 4.45 29.85
N SER A 61 2.93 5.51 29.05
CA SER A 61 3.76 6.73 29.10
C SER A 61 3.10 7.92 29.79
N GLY A 62 2.10 7.67 30.65
CA GLY A 62 1.43 8.73 31.42
C GLY A 62 0.61 9.70 30.56
N GLY A 63 -0.05 9.19 29.52
CA GLY A 63 -0.89 9.96 28.59
C GLY A 63 -0.12 10.65 27.46
N ARG A 64 1.17 10.33 27.29
CA ARG A 64 2.03 10.93 26.26
C ARG A 64 2.10 10.03 25.03
N TYR A 65 1.80 10.59 23.86
CA TYR A 65 2.01 9.92 22.58
C TYR A 65 3.47 10.00 22.14
N PHE A 66 3.95 9.00 21.41
CA PHE A 66 5.30 9.02 20.86
C PHE A 66 5.35 9.83 19.56
N SER A 67 6.54 10.33 19.24
CA SER A 67 6.84 11.02 17.98
C SER A 67 8.06 10.38 17.33
N GLY A 68 7.99 10.11 16.03
CA GLY A 68 9.05 9.49 15.24
C GLY A 68 8.57 8.34 14.35
N ASN A 69 9.52 7.60 13.79
CA ASN A 69 9.24 6.42 12.99
C ASN A 69 8.69 5.29 13.88
N GLY A 70 7.54 4.73 13.51
CA GLY A 70 6.90 3.66 14.27
C GLY A 70 7.78 2.43 14.48
N SER A 71 8.58 2.06 13.47
CA SER A 71 9.47 0.90 13.55
C SER A 71 10.56 1.07 14.60
N ALA A 72 11.05 2.30 14.80
CA ALA A 72 12.00 2.62 15.86
C ALA A 72 11.38 2.52 17.26
N GLN A 73 10.05 2.48 17.34
CA GLN A 73 9.29 2.37 18.58
C GLN A 73 8.68 0.99 18.77
N GLY A 74 9.00 -0.01 17.93
CA GLY A 74 8.47 -1.37 18.05
C GLY A 74 7.15 -1.63 17.30
N PHE A 75 6.58 -0.62 16.64
CA PHE A 75 5.45 -0.82 15.72
C PHE A 75 5.94 -1.50 14.43
N THR A 76 5.29 -2.57 14.01
CA THR A 76 5.68 -3.31 12.80
C THR A 76 4.71 -2.97 11.65
N PRO A 77 5.06 -2.06 10.72
CA PRO A 77 4.21 -1.73 9.58
C PRO A 77 4.13 -2.88 8.58
N SER A 78 3.16 -2.81 7.66
CA SER A 78 3.08 -3.70 6.51
C SER A 78 4.32 -3.57 5.62
N GLN A 79 4.60 -4.61 4.81
CA GLN A 79 5.75 -4.61 3.90
C GLN A 79 5.78 -3.34 3.02
N ASN A 80 6.95 -2.71 2.94
CA ASN A 80 7.21 -1.49 2.17
C ASN A 80 6.43 -0.24 2.65
N VAL A 81 5.70 -0.31 3.76
CA VAL A 81 5.07 0.85 4.39
C VAL A 81 6.01 1.41 5.45
N THR A 82 6.17 2.73 5.46
CA THR A 82 6.79 3.46 6.57
C THR A 82 5.73 4.34 7.22
N VAL A 83 5.53 4.19 8.54
CA VAL A 83 4.63 5.05 9.31
C VAL A 83 5.44 5.92 10.26
N THR A 84 5.19 7.21 10.22
CA THR A 84 5.79 8.21 11.11
C THR A 84 4.68 8.90 11.87
N ALA A 85 4.75 8.88 13.20
CA ALA A 85 3.83 9.60 14.06
C ALA A 85 4.46 10.91 14.56
N THR A 86 3.64 11.93 14.78
CA THR A 86 4.03 13.23 15.29
C THR A 86 3.13 13.59 16.46
N ALA A 87 3.68 13.58 17.67
CA ALA A 87 2.96 14.04 18.86
C ALA A 87 2.86 15.58 18.86
N THR A 88 1.71 16.12 19.29
CA THR A 88 1.49 17.55 19.47
C THR A 88 1.59 17.93 20.95
N THR A 89 2.04 19.15 21.23
CA THR A 89 2.27 19.65 22.60
C THR A 89 1.02 20.16 23.31
N ALA A 90 -0.13 20.27 22.63
CA ALA A 90 -1.41 20.66 23.24
C ALA A 90 -2.63 20.21 22.39
N PRO A 91 -3.77 19.85 23.01
CA PRO A 91 -3.89 18.99 24.18
C PRO A 91 -3.73 17.53 23.73
N ASN A 92 -2.65 16.84 24.15
CA ASN A 92 -2.38 15.42 23.93
C ASN A 92 -2.89 14.86 22.59
N GLY A 93 -2.50 15.49 21.49
CA GLY A 93 -2.87 15.04 20.15
C GLY A 93 -1.69 14.34 19.51
N TRP A 94 -1.97 13.55 18.48
CA TRP A 94 -0.94 13.06 17.58
C TRP A 94 -1.51 12.90 16.18
N SER A 95 -0.64 12.97 15.19
CA SER A 95 -0.96 12.67 13.79
C SER A 95 0.02 11.64 13.28
N ALA A 96 -0.30 10.97 12.17
CA ALA A 96 0.66 10.09 11.52
C ALA A 96 0.58 10.20 10.00
N ALA A 97 1.70 9.94 9.35
CA ALA A 97 1.80 9.80 7.91
C ALA A 97 2.33 8.40 7.57
N ALA A 98 1.76 7.81 6.54
CA ALA A 98 2.19 6.55 5.96
C ALA A 98 2.59 6.76 4.49
N THR A 99 3.75 6.20 4.13
CA THR A 99 4.26 6.18 2.76
C THR A 99 4.54 4.73 2.35
N HIS A 100 4.46 4.43 1.06
CA HIS A 100 4.76 3.11 0.52
C HIS A 100 5.81 3.19 -0.58
N ALA A 101 6.83 2.31 -0.55
CA ALA A 101 7.99 2.43 -1.43
C ALA A 101 7.69 2.27 -2.94
N LEU A 102 6.57 1.64 -3.29
CA LEU A 102 6.19 1.35 -4.70
C LEU A 102 5.11 2.29 -5.27
N THR A 103 4.72 3.33 -4.56
CA THR A 103 3.74 4.31 -5.07
C THR A 103 4.10 5.72 -4.59
N SER A 104 3.80 6.73 -5.39
CA SER A 104 3.96 8.14 -5.00
C SER A 104 2.83 8.63 -4.08
N LYS A 105 1.82 7.78 -3.87
CA LYS A 105 0.68 8.07 -3.01
C LYS A 105 1.09 8.03 -1.55
N THR A 106 0.55 8.97 -0.78
CA THR A 106 0.79 9.06 0.67
C THR A 106 -0.53 9.14 1.41
N CYS A 107 -0.55 8.63 2.63
CA CYS A 107 -1.71 8.72 3.51
C CYS A 107 -1.34 9.46 4.80
N ALA A 108 -2.22 10.31 5.30
CA ALA A 108 -2.06 10.98 6.56
C ALA A 108 -3.31 10.79 7.41
N MET A 109 -3.12 10.66 8.72
CA MET A 109 -4.16 10.69 9.73
C MET A 109 -4.04 11.96 10.55
N SER A 110 -5.12 12.75 10.60
CA SER A 110 -5.18 13.95 11.42
C SER A 110 -5.37 13.62 12.90
N THR A 111 -5.19 14.62 13.77
CA THR A 111 -5.48 14.53 15.20
C THR A 111 -6.95 14.22 15.52
N ALA A 112 -7.86 14.42 14.56
CA ALA A 112 -9.27 14.05 14.66
C ALA A 112 -9.57 12.61 14.19
N GLY A 113 -8.54 11.82 13.85
CA GLY A 113 -8.67 10.44 13.36
C GLY A 113 -9.12 10.32 11.90
N LEU A 114 -9.21 11.42 11.16
CA LEU A 114 -9.55 11.39 9.74
C LEU A 114 -8.33 10.96 8.91
N ILE A 115 -8.49 9.91 8.12
CA ILE A 115 -7.44 9.42 7.20
C ILE A 115 -7.71 9.93 5.78
N THR A 116 -6.76 10.69 5.24
CA THR A 116 -6.76 11.19 3.86
C THR A 116 -5.57 10.60 3.11
N CYS A 117 -5.74 10.27 1.82
CA CYS A 117 -4.65 9.81 0.98
C CYS A 117 -4.63 10.56 -0.34
N THR A 118 -3.44 10.97 -0.77
CA THR A 118 -3.20 11.81 -1.95
C THR A 118 -2.21 11.17 -2.89
#